data_AF-A0A942ZFN1-F1
#
_entry.id   AF-A0A942ZFN1-F1
#
_cell.length_a   1.000
_cell.length_b   1.000
_cell.length_c   1.000
_cell.angle_alpha   90.00
_cell.angle_beta   90.00
_cell.angle_gamma   90.00
#
_symmetry.space_group_name_H-M   'P 1'
#
loop_
_entity.id
_entity.type
_entity.pdbx_description
1 polymer ?
#
loop_
_entity_poly.entity_id
_entity_poly.type
_entity_poly.pdbx_seq_one_letter_code
_entity_poly.pdbx_strand_id
1 'polypeptide(L)'
;MENNENITPEEELEDLLYELFELDFDEQEAVSEVEADIYPILQKNPDNICALIVLMFVEIMHGNRYKAQSLAYKIWEIGGELPSFFEMIYIENLLSLGLVDMAMVLLKPRFEQLSVNISDFYSVLLKFSVMTGNAGLLRRIEGFESVSGDDAELFDFADRYVRAGKSDVFKNVQKIILETMGENICAYEYMLTDSTPPQLEIQLYLNAEEARCLALQQQINQKIKAYLLSANAAEYDFIKTVVRNIKEHEAWLPEEA
;
A
#
# COMPACT_ATOMS: atom_id res chain seq x y z
N MET A 1 -17.94 1.38 41.00
CA MET A 1 -16.47 1.23 40.91
C MET A 1 -16.25 0.70 39.52
N GLU A 2 -16.12 1.61 38.57
CA GLU A 2 -15.78 1.29 37.19
C GLU A 2 -14.34 0.75 37.21
N ASN A 3 -14.16 -0.45 36.66
CA ASN A 3 -12.84 -0.97 36.37
C ASN A 3 -12.24 -0.04 35.29
N ASN A 4 -11.34 0.85 35.70
CA ASN A 4 -10.35 1.39 34.76
C ASN A 4 -9.47 0.21 34.36
N GLU A 5 -9.82 -0.47 33.28
CA GLU A 5 -8.85 -1.28 32.56
C GLU A 5 -7.76 -0.31 32.10
N ASN A 6 -6.55 -0.49 32.62
CA ASN A 6 -5.40 0.29 32.16
C ASN A 6 -5.11 -0.18 30.73
N ILE A 7 -5.54 0.61 29.75
CA ILE A 7 -5.17 0.45 28.35
C ILE A 7 -3.64 0.48 28.27
N THR A 8 -3.06 -0.49 27.56
CA THR A 8 -1.62 -0.55 27.32
C THR A 8 -1.20 0.53 26.32
N PRO A 9 0.07 1.01 26.34
CA PRO A 9 0.54 1.97 25.34
C PRO A 9 0.39 1.47 23.89
N GLU A 10 0.44 0.16 23.67
CA GLU A 10 0.19 -0.46 22.37
C GLU A 10 -1.28 -0.35 21.96
N GLU A 11 -2.23 -0.67 22.84
CA GLU A 11 -3.67 -0.52 22.58
C GLU A 11 -4.05 0.94 22.32
N GLU A 12 -3.46 1.90 23.04
CA GLU A 12 -3.65 3.34 22.79
C GLU A 12 -3.20 3.74 21.37
N LEU A 13 -2.11 3.16 20.87
CA LEU A 13 -1.62 3.41 19.51
C LEU A 13 -2.45 2.71 18.43
N GLU A 14 -3.03 1.55 18.75
CA GLU A 14 -3.99 0.88 17.86
C GLU A 14 -5.26 1.70 17.71
N ASP A 15 -5.79 2.27 18.80
CA ASP A 15 -6.96 3.17 18.77
C ASP A 15 -6.71 4.39 17.87
N LEU A 16 -5.54 5.04 17.98
CA LEU A 16 -5.17 6.16 17.10
C LEU A 16 -5.07 5.74 15.63
N LEU A 17 -4.61 4.51 15.34
CA LEU A 17 -4.59 4.00 13.96
C LEU A 17 -6.00 3.77 13.43
N TYR A 18 -6.90 3.21 14.24
CA TYR A 18 -8.29 3.02 13.83
C TYR A 18 -8.98 4.35 13.52
N GLU A 19 -8.75 5.38 14.35
CA GLU A 19 -9.23 6.74 14.06
C GLU A 19 -8.69 7.26 12.72
N LEU A 20 -7.39 7.09 12.44
CA LEU A 20 -6.82 7.49 11.15
C LEU A 20 -7.37 6.70 9.96
N PHE A 21 -7.76 5.43 10.15
CA PHE A 21 -8.32 4.63 9.06
C PHE A 21 -9.71 5.08 8.64
N GLU A 22 -10.46 5.73 9.52
CA GLU A 22 -11.80 6.27 9.24
C GLU A 22 -11.76 7.64 8.55
N LEU A 23 -10.62 8.33 8.58
CA LEU A 23 -10.46 9.67 8.02
C LEU A 23 -10.07 9.65 6.54
N ASP A 24 -10.75 10.48 5.75
CA ASP A 24 -10.30 10.80 4.40
C ASP A 24 -9.02 11.64 4.45
N PHE A 25 -8.17 11.51 3.43
CA PHE A 25 -6.88 12.20 3.44
C PHE A 25 -7.03 13.72 3.19
N ASP A 26 -8.21 14.25 2.88
CA ASP A 26 -8.42 15.71 2.84
C ASP A 26 -8.77 16.32 4.21
N GLU A 27 -9.08 15.50 5.22
CA GLU A 27 -9.42 15.89 6.60
C GLU A 27 -8.18 16.25 7.42
N GLN A 28 -7.34 17.12 6.86
CA GLN A 28 -6.01 17.46 7.37
C GLN A 28 -6.02 18.02 8.80
N GLU A 29 -7.09 18.68 9.21
CA GLU A 29 -7.22 19.18 10.59
C GLU A 29 -7.40 18.01 11.58
N ALA A 30 -8.31 17.06 11.30
CA ALA A 30 -8.53 15.86 12.13
C ALA A 30 -7.27 14.98 12.18
N VAL A 31 -6.61 14.76 11.04
CA VAL A 31 -5.33 14.03 10.98
C VAL A 31 -4.26 14.71 11.88
N SER A 32 -4.22 16.05 11.91
CA SER A 32 -3.29 16.79 12.78
C SER A 32 -3.63 16.69 14.27
N GLU A 33 -4.91 16.50 14.62
CA GLU A 33 -5.35 16.27 15.99
C GLU A 33 -4.82 14.92 16.49
N VAL A 34 -4.97 13.85 15.70
CA VAL A 34 -4.37 12.54 16.02
C VAL A 34 -2.84 12.64 16.09
N GLU A 35 -2.20 13.37 15.17
CA GLU A 35 -0.74 13.60 15.21
C GLU A 35 -0.28 14.16 16.57
N ALA A 36 -1.06 15.10 17.13
CA ALA A 36 -0.75 15.75 18.40
C ALA A 36 -0.70 14.76 19.57
N ASP A 37 -1.52 13.72 19.54
CA ASP A 37 -1.63 12.70 20.59
C ASP A 37 -0.49 11.65 20.53
N ILE A 38 0.17 11.50 19.38
CA ILE A 38 1.36 10.64 19.24
C ILE A 38 2.59 11.27 19.91
N TYR A 39 2.74 12.60 19.86
CA TYR A 39 3.94 13.28 20.32
C TYR A 39 4.27 13.08 21.82
N PRO A 40 3.31 13.10 22.77
CA PRO A 40 3.57 12.76 24.17
C PRO A 40 4.20 11.38 24.37
N ILE A 41 3.84 10.39 23.56
CA ILE A 41 4.41 9.03 23.60
C ILE A 41 5.87 9.08 23.13
N LEU A 42 6.12 9.73 21.99
CA LEU A 42 7.46 9.88 21.42
C LEU A 42 8.39 10.77 22.27
N GLN A 43 7.85 11.74 23.02
CA GLN A 43 8.64 12.55 23.96
C GLN A 43 9.15 11.70 25.13
N LYS A 44 8.35 10.74 25.60
CA LYS A 44 8.75 9.80 26.67
C LYS A 44 9.72 8.74 26.15
N ASN A 45 9.47 8.22 24.94
CA ASN A 45 10.32 7.24 24.28
C ASN A 45 10.46 7.55 22.78
N PRO A 46 11.52 8.28 22.37
CA PRO A 46 11.73 8.68 20.97
C PRO A 46 11.92 7.52 19.99
N ASP A 47 12.25 6.34 20.50
CA ASP A 47 12.51 5.13 19.71
C ASP A 47 11.35 4.11 19.85
N ASN A 48 10.18 4.54 20.33
CA ASN A 48 8.97 3.71 20.29
C ASN A 48 8.57 3.45 18.84
N ILE A 49 8.84 2.24 18.36
CA ILE A 49 8.65 1.88 16.94
C ILE A 49 7.16 1.92 16.55
N CYS A 50 6.25 1.43 17.39
CA CYS A 50 4.82 1.47 17.11
C CYS A 50 4.34 2.92 16.91
N ALA A 51 4.72 3.83 17.81
CA ALA A 51 4.38 5.25 17.68
C ALA A 51 5.00 5.90 16.43
N LEU A 52 6.23 5.51 16.05
CA LEU A 52 6.85 5.97 14.81
C LEU A 52 6.13 5.43 13.56
N ILE A 53 5.56 4.23 13.61
CA ILE A 53 4.75 3.66 12.52
C ILE A 53 3.43 4.43 12.37
N VAL A 54 2.75 4.77 13.47
CA VAL A 54 1.54 5.62 13.42
C VAL A 54 1.88 6.99 12.84
N LEU A 55 2.95 7.63 13.33
CA LEU A 55 3.41 8.92 12.79
C LEU A 55 3.79 8.83 11.31
N MET A 56 4.38 7.70 10.87
CA MET A 56 4.69 7.49 9.46
C MET A 56 3.42 7.48 8.60
N PHE A 57 2.33 6.87 9.08
CA PHE A 57 1.04 6.87 8.39
C PHE A 57 0.45 8.29 8.31
N VAL A 58 0.48 9.04 9.41
CA VAL A 58 0.08 10.45 9.45
C VAL A 58 0.84 11.29 8.42
N GLU A 59 2.16 11.12 8.32
CA GLU A 59 2.96 11.87 7.36
C GLU A 59 2.69 11.43 5.90
N ILE A 60 2.18 10.21 5.66
CA ILE A 60 1.64 9.78 4.37
C ILE A 60 0.33 10.52 4.08
N MET A 61 -0.60 10.58 5.04
CA MET A 61 -1.89 11.28 4.91
C MET A 61 -1.71 12.78 4.63
N HIS A 62 -0.72 13.42 5.25
CA HIS A 62 -0.35 14.80 4.94
C HIS A 62 0.34 14.98 3.57
N GLY A 63 0.68 13.90 2.87
CA GLY A 63 1.50 13.95 1.66
C GLY A 63 2.94 14.40 1.92
N ASN A 64 3.43 14.29 3.16
CA ASN A 64 4.76 14.67 3.59
C ASN A 64 5.76 13.52 3.37
N ARG A 65 5.86 13.07 2.11
CA ARG A 65 6.66 11.91 1.70
C ARG A 65 8.07 11.87 2.29
N TYR A 66 8.80 12.99 2.30
CA TYR A 66 10.17 13.04 2.80
C TYR A 66 10.28 12.70 4.30
N LYS A 67 9.30 13.16 5.10
CA LYS A 67 9.25 12.82 6.52
C LYS A 67 8.83 11.37 6.72
N ALA A 68 7.79 10.91 6.03
CA ALA A 68 7.37 9.51 6.07
C ALA A 68 8.51 8.55 5.69
N GLN A 69 9.26 8.87 4.64
CA GLN A 69 10.45 8.11 4.23
C GLN A 69 11.57 8.16 5.28
N SER A 70 11.78 9.31 5.92
CA SER A 70 12.78 9.43 7.00
C SER A 70 12.40 8.58 8.21
N LEU A 71 11.10 8.52 8.55
CA LEU A 71 10.57 7.64 9.58
C LEU A 71 10.75 6.16 9.20
N ALA A 72 10.50 5.79 7.93
CA ALA A 72 10.75 4.44 7.45
C ALA A 72 12.18 3.97 7.72
N TYR A 73 13.17 4.81 7.40
CA TYR A 73 14.58 4.49 7.65
C TYR A 73 14.92 4.48 9.13
N LYS A 74 14.37 5.40 9.93
CA LYS A 74 14.57 5.41 11.38
C LYS A 74 14.06 4.11 12.02
N ILE A 75 12.84 3.69 11.68
CA ILE A 75 12.24 2.44 12.15
C ILE A 75 13.13 1.25 11.77
N TRP A 76 13.60 1.23 10.52
CA TRP A 76 14.49 0.19 10.00
C TRP A 76 15.82 0.10 10.77
N GLU A 77 16.41 1.25 11.12
CA GLU A 77 17.67 1.32 11.85
C GLU A 77 17.53 0.88 13.31
N ILE A 78 16.41 1.19 13.96
CA ILE A 78 16.14 0.72 15.33
C ILE A 78 16.02 -0.80 15.33
N GLY A 79 15.17 -1.34 14.44
CA GLY A 79 14.89 -2.78 14.35
C GLY A 79 14.23 -3.37 15.61
N GLY A 80 13.86 -4.64 15.55
CA GLY A 80 13.21 -5.34 16.65
C GLY A 80 12.06 -6.23 16.20
N GLU A 81 11.42 -6.88 17.15
CA GLU A 81 10.17 -7.62 16.91
C GLU A 81 8.99 -6.65 17.05
N LEU A 82 8.04 -6.76 16.13
CA LEU A 82 6.80 -5.99 16.14
C LEU A 82 5.60 -6.92 16.36
N PRO A 83 4.54 -6.44 17.04
CA PRO A 83 3.24 -7.09 16.96
C PRO A 83 2.80 -7.19 15.49
N SER A 84 2.13 -8.29 15.11
CA SER A 84 1.73 -8.56 13.71
C SER A 84 0.98 -7.39 13.08
N PHE A 85 0.08 -6.75 13.82
CA PHE A 85 -0.69 -5.60 13.36
C PHE A 85 0.21 -4.42 12.96
N PHE A 86 1.09 -3.97 13.85
CA PHE A 86 2.05 -2.89 13.53
C PHE A 86 3.05 -3.28 12.44
N GLU A 87 3.47 -4.55 12.37
CA GLU A 87 4.31 -5.02 11.27
C GLU A 87 3.58 -4.91 9.93
N MET A 88 2.31 -5.33 9.88
CA MET A 88 1.46 -5.20 8.68
C MET A 88 1.32 -3.72 8.27
N ILE A 89 1.01 -2.83 9.21
CA ILE A 89 0.90 -1.38 8.93
C ILE A 89 2.24 -0.78 8.46
N TYR A 90 3.36 -1.20 9.05
CA TYR A 90 4.66 -0.73 8.60
C TYR A 90 4.96 -1.19 7.17
N ILE A 91 4.68 -2.45 6.84
CA ILE A 91 4.85 -2.97 5.48
C ILE A 91 3.95 -2.19 4.51
N GLU A 92 2.70 -1.95 4.89
CA GLU A 92 1.74 -1.19 4.09
C GLU A 92 2.25 0.23 3.80
N ASN A 93 2.73 0.93 4.82
CA ASN A 93 3.34 2.25 4.69
C ASN A 93 4.58 2.24 3.78
N LEU A 94 5.41 1.19 3.84
CA LEU A 94 6.55 1.02 2.93
C LEU A 94 6.09 0.84 1.47
N LEU A 95 5.05 0.03 1.23
CA LEU A 95 4.48 -0.19 -0.10
C LEU A 95 3.89 1.10 -0.67
N SER A 96 3.13 1.85 0.13
CA SER A 96 2.56 3.14 -0.25
C SER A 96 3.63 4.14 -0.70
N LEU A 97 4.79 4.16 -0.03
CA LEU A 97 5.92 5.02 -0.39
C LEU A 97 6.80 4.52 -1.55
N GLY A 98 6.47 3.36 -2.15
CA GLY A 98 7.31 2.78 -3.20
C GLY A 98 8.56 2.06 -2.71
N LEU A 99 8.72 1.82 -1.40
CA LEU A 99 9.90 1.20 -0.78
C LEU A 99 9.85 -0.34 -0.85
N VAL A 100 9.62 -0.85 -2.06
CA VAL A 100 9.35 -2.28 -2.34
C VAL A 100 10.46 -3.20 -1.84
N ASP A 101 11.72 -2.79 -1.95
CA ASP A 101 12.86 -3.62 -1.52
C ASP A 101 12.86 -3.83 0.00
N MET A 102 12.50 -2.81 0.79
CA MET A 102 12.38 -2.92 2.25
C MET A 102 11.19 -3.79 2.63
N ALA A 103 10.04 -3.55 2.00
CA ALA A 103 8.84 -4.37 2.19
C ALA A 103 9.10 -5.85 1.85
N MET A 104 9.84 -6.13 0.77
CA MET A 104 10.20 -7.49 0.36
C MET A 104 11.01 -8.22 1.43
N VAL A 105 11.92 -7.54 2.12
CA VAL A 105 12.73 -8.16 3.18
C VAL A 105 11.85 -8.62 4.35
N LEU A 106 10.86 -7.80 4.74
CA LEU A 106 9.91 -8.13 5.81
C LEU A 106 8.91 -9.21 5.37
N LEU A 107 8.43 -9.15 4.12
CA LEU A 107 7.46 -10.10 3.58
C LEU A 107 8.05 -11.46 3.23
N LYS A 108 9.36 -11.56 2.96
CA LYS A 108 10.02 -12.82 2.59
C LYS A 108 9.75 -13.97 3.57
N PRO A 109 9.98 -13.84 4.89
CA PRO A 109 9.64 -14.90 5.84
C PRO A 109 8.13 -15.23 5.86
N ARG A 110 7.27 -14.23 5.61
CA ARG A 110 5.81 -14.41 5.51
C ARG A 110 5.42 -15.26 4.31
N PHE A 111 6.07 -15.06 3.16
CA PHE A 111 5.89 -15.90 1.96
C PHE A 111 6.43 -17.33 2.11
N GLU A 112 7.51 -17.50 2.86
CA GLU A 112 8.10 -18.81 3.15
C GLU A 112 7.18 -19.66 4.04
N GLN A 113 6.42 -19.01 4.94
CA GLN A 113 5.46 -19.63 5.84
C GLN A 113 4.03 -19.11 5.61
N LEU A 114 3.61 -19.04 4.35
CA LEU A 114 2.37 -18.38 3.94
C LEU A 114 1.13 -18.89 4.70
N SER A 115 1.01 -20.21 4.91
CA SER A 115 -0.15 -20.80 5.59
C SER A 115 -0.38 -20.33 7.03
N VAL A 116 0.66 -19.81 7.69
CA VAL A 116 0.58 -19.31 9.07
C VAL A 116 0.37 -17.80 9.08
N ASN A 117 0.93 -17.08 8.11
CA ASN A 117 0.95 -15.62 8.09
C ASN A 117 -0.19 -15.00 7.27
N ILE A 118 -0.91 -15.80 6.48
CA ILE A 118 -1.84 -15.24 5.51
C ILE A 118 -3.01 -14.50 6.16
N SER A 119 -3.46 -14.87 7.37
CA SER A 119 -4.52 -14.14 8.08
C SER A 119 -4.12 -12.70 8.40
N ASP A 120 -2.89 -12.52 8.88
CA ASP A 120 -2.45 -11.25 9.46
C ASP A 120 -1.86 -10.31 8.41
N PHE A 121 -1.38 -10.87 7.29
CA PHE A 121 -0.64 -10.12 6.26
C PHE A 121 -1.31 -10.17 4.89
N TYR A 122 -2.56 -10.66 4.78
CA TYR A 122 -3.24 -10.88 3.50
C TYR A 122 -3.18 -9.67 2.56
N SER A 123 -3.60 -8.50 3.04
CA SER A 123 -3.67 -7.25 2.28
C SER A 123 -2.30 -6.84 1.72
N VAL A 124 -1.28 -6.78 2.58
CA VAL A 124 0.08 -6.40 2.17
C VAL A 124 0.73 -7.43 1.24
N LEU A 125 0.40 -8.72 1.37
CA LEU A 125 0.86 -9.78 0.48
C LEU A 125 0.24 -9.61 -0.92
N LEU A 126 -1.06 -9.30 -1.00
CA LEU A 126 -1.74 -9.01 -2.27
C LEU A 126 -1.18 -7.75 -2.92
N LYS A 127 -1.13 -6.64 -2.17
CA LYS A 127 -0.61 -5.35 -2.65
C LYS A 127 0.81 -5.48 -3.17
N PHE A 128 1.71 -6.15 -2.43
CA PHE A 128 3.06 -6.44 -2.90
C PHE A 128 3.06 -7.27 -4.19
N SER A 129 2.20 -8.28 -4.30
CA SER A 129 2.10 -9.14 -5.48
C SER A 129 1.63 -8.37 -6.71
N VAL A 130 0.66 -7.46 -6.55
CA VAL A 130 0.18 -6.56 -7.60
C VAL A 130 1.28 -5.58 -8.00
N MET A 131 1.87 -4.90 -7.01
CA MET A 131 2.89 -3.87 -7.20
C MET A 131 4.19 -4.40 -7.84
N THR A 132 4.51 -5.68 -7.65
CA THR A 132 5.65 -6.34 -8.31
C THR A 132 5.28 -7.06 -9.60
N GLY A 133 4.00 -7.04 -9.98
CA GLY A 133 3.45 -7.77 -11.12
C GLY A 133 3.66 -9.28 -11.04
N ASN A 134 3.69 -9.83 -9.82
CA ASN A 134 3.97 -11.23 -9.56
C ASN A 134 2.70 -12.08 -9.59
N ALA A 135 2.20 -12.36 -10.80
CA ALA A 135 1.02 -13.19 -10.99
C ALA A 135 1.15 -14.60 -10.38
N GLY A 136 2.36 -15.16 -10.33
CA GLY A 136 2.59 -16.46 -9.69
C GLY A 136 2.38 -16.42 -8.18
N LEU A 137 2.68 -15.29 -7.55
CA LEU A 137 2.46 -15.08 -6.12
C LEU A 137 0.97 -14.85 -5.81
N LEU A 138 0.26 -14.09 -6.64
CA LEU A 138 -1.20 -13.95 -6.54
C LEU A 138 -1.90 -15.32 -6.52
N ARG A 139 -1.52 -16.23 -7.43
CA ARG A 139 -2.05 -17.61 -7.46
C ARG A 139 -1.67 -18.46 -6.24
N ARG A 140 -0.51 -18.20 -5.62
CA ARG A 140 -0.14 -18.89 -4.37
C ARG A 140 -1.01 -18.42 -3.20
N ILE A 141 -1.40 -17.15 -3.18
CA ILE A 141 -2.29 -16.56 -2.19
C ILE A 141 -3.73 -17.07 -2.39
N GLU A 142 -4.21 -17.14 -3.64
CA GLU A 142 -5.53 -17.69 -4.01
C GLU A 142 -5.79 -19.09 -3.43
N GLY A 143 -4.74 -19.92 -3.30
CA GLY A 143 -4.85 -21.27 -2.76
C GLY A 143 -5.30 -21.38 -1.30
N PHE A 144 -5.57 -20.27 -0.62
CA PHE A 144 -6.02 -20.21 0.77
C PHE A 144 -7.46 -19.65 0.84
N GLU A 145 -8.43 -20.56 0.77
CA GLU A 145 -9.88 -20.25 0.73
C GLU A 145 -10.37 -19.40 1.90
N SER A 146 -9.65 -19.36 3.03
CA SER A 146 -10.06 -18.61 4.23
C SER A 146 -10.03 -17.09 4.07
N VAL A 147 -9.37 -16.57 3.03
CA VAL A 147 -9.16 -15.12 2.82
C VAL A 147 -9.45 -14.66 1.38
N SER A 148 -9.62 -15.58 0.43
CA SER A 148 -9.63 -15.27 -1.01
C SER A 148 -11.00 -14.86 -1.59
N GLY A 149 -12.07 -14.89 -0.79
CA GLY A 149 -13.46 -14.82 -1.28
C GLY A 149 -13.79 -13.55 -2.05
N ASP A 150 -13.31 -12.41 -1.57
CA ASP A 150 -13.64 -11.09 -2.14
C ASP A 150 -12.71 -10.69 -3.31
N ASP A 151 -11.56 -11.35 -3.46
CA ASP A 151 -10.54 -11.06 -4.48
C ASP A 151 -10.53 -12.02 -5.67
N ALA A 152 -11.58 -12.82 -5.85
CA ALA A 152 -11.67 -13.82 -6.93
C ALA A 152 -11.38 -13.22 -8.32
N GLU A 153 -11.88 -12.01 -8.58
CA GLU A 153 -11.65 -11.32 -9.85
C GLU A 153 -10.18 -10.90 -10.05
N LEU A 154 -9.45 -10.60 -8.96
CA LEU A 154 -8.03 -10.26 -9.01
C LEU A 154 -7.20 -11.49 -9.37
N PHE A 155 -7.55 -12.64 -8.81
CA PHE A 155 -6.91 -13.90 -9.16
C PHE A 155 -7.20 -14.31 -10.60
N ASP A 156 -8.44 -14.15 -11.08
CA ASP A 156 -8.80 -14.34 -12.49
C ASP A 156 -8.04 -13.39 -13.43
N PHE A 157 -7.82 -12.14 -13.01
CA PHE A 157 -6.95 -11.19 -13.71
C PHE A 157 -5.51 -11.74 -13.81
N ALA A 158 -4.93 -12.21 -12.71
CA ALA A 158 -3.58 -12.77 -12.70
C ALA A 158 -3.47 -14.02 -13.59
N ASP A 159 -4.50 -14.86 -13.56
CA ASP A 159 -4.59 -16.09 -14.33
C ASP A 159 -4.58 -15.86 -15.85
N ARG A 160 -5.17 -14.76 -16.32
CA ARG A 160 -5.08 -14.35 -17.74
C ARG A 160 -3.64 -14.16 -18.20
N TYR A 161 -2.80 -13.50 -17.41
CA TYR A 161 -1.38 -13.31 -17.74
C TYR A 161 -0.60 -14.63 -17.67
N VAL A 162 -0.88 -15.49 -16.69
CA VAL A 162 -0.20 -16.78 -16.54
C VAL A 162 -0.54 -17.73 -17.68
N ARG A 163 -1.84 -17.91 -18.00
CA ARG A 163 -2.31 -18.79 -19.08
C ARG A 163 -1.81 -18.34 -20.45
N ALA A 164 -1.62 -17.04 -20.64
CA ALA A 164 -1.05 -16.46 -21.86
C ALA A 164 0.48 -16.57 -21.97
N GLY A 165 1.19 -16.98 -20.91
CA GLY A 165 2.65 -16.91 -20.86
C GLY A 165 3.18 -15.47 -20.89
N LYS A 166 2.42 -14.52 -20.35
CA LYS A 166 2.69 -13.07 -20.37
C LYS A 166 2.92 -12.51 -18.96
N SER A 167 3.26 -13.32 -17.96
CA SER A 167 3.57 -12.83 -16.61
C SER A 167 4.67 -11.77 -16.58
N ASP A 168 5.67 -11.87 -17.47
CA ASP A 168 6.71 -10.84 -17.60
C ASP A 168 6.17 -9.49 -18.11
N VAL A 169 5.07 -9.49 -18.87
CA VAL A 169 4.41 -8.25 -19.29
C VAL A 169 3.83 -7.53 -18.08
N PHE A 170 3.13 -8.25 -17.21
CA PHE A 170 2.58 -7.67 -15.98
C PHE A 170 3.68 -7.07 -15.09
N LYS A 171 4.74 -7.86 -14.83
CA LYS A 171 5.93 -7.42 -14.09
C LYS A 171 6.56 -6.15 -14.67
N ASN A 172 6.76 -6.11 -15.99
CA ASN A 172 7.42 -4.97 -16.63
C ASN A 172 6.52 -3.73 -16.67
N VAL A 173 5.19 -3.88 -16.80
CA VAL A 173 4.26 -2.75 -16.68
C VAL A 173 4.32 -2.14 -15.29
N GLN A 174 4.29 -2.96 -14.24
CA GLN A 174 4.42 -2.47 -12.86
C GLN A 174 5.78 -1.79 -12.61
N LYS A 175 6.86 -2.36 -13.15
CA LYS A 175 8.17 -1.71 -13.12
C LYS A 175 8.17 -0.33 -13.79
N ILE A 176 7.55 -0.19 -14.97
CA ILE A 176 7.42 1.10 -15.67
C ILE A 176 6.67 2.11 -14.81
N ILE A 177 5.60 1.69 -14.14
CA ILE A 177 4.81 2.56 -13.23
C ILE A 177 5.71 3.07 -12.10
N LEU A 178 6.34 2.17 -11.35
CA LEU A 178 7.17 2.51 -10.19
C LEU A 178 8.39 3.36 -10.57
N GLU A 179 9.11 3.01 -11.63
CA GLU A 179 10.28 3.77 -12.11
C GLU A 179 9.89 5.17 -12.62
N THR A 180 8.68 5.34 -13.15
CA THR A 180 8.21 6.65 -13.63
C THR A 180 7.74 7.53 -12.49
N MET A 181 7.10 6.96 -11.48
CA MET A 181 6.74 7.68 -10.26
C MET A 181 7.98 8.07 -9.45
N GLY A 182 8.95 7.16 -9.32
CA GLY A 182 10.17 7.37 -8.56
C GLY A 182 9.87 7.92 -7.16
N GLU A 183 10.58 8.97 -6.77
CA GLU A 183 10.45 9.61 -5.46
C GLU A 183 9.24 10.56 -5.33
N ASN A 184 8.28 10.53 -6.27
CA ASN A 184 7.08 11.37 -6.19
C ASN A 184 5.90 10.69 -5.48
N ILE A 185 5.92 9.36 -5.34
CA ILE A 185 4.78 8.60 -4.81
C ILE A 185 4.63 8.80 -3.29
N CYS A 186 3.41 9.13 -2.86
CA CYS A 186 3.01 9.24 -1.46
C CYS A 186 2.18 8.03 -1.03
N ALA A 187 1.29 7.55 -1.91
CA ALA A 187 0.56 6.29 -1.72
C ALA A 187 0.40 5.56 -3.06
N TYR A 188 0.32 4.24 -2.99
CA TYR A 188 0.05 3.33 -4.10
C TYR A 188 -1.18 2.53 -3.71
N GLU A 189 -2.25 2.54 -4.49
CA GLU A 189 -3.39 1.64 -4.30
C GLU A 189 -3.73 0.92 -5.61
N TYR A 190 -4.58 -0.09 -5.51
CA TYR A 190 -5.12 -0.76 -6.69
C TYR A 190 -6.58 -1.15 -6.47
N MET A 191 -7.33 -1.20 -7.56
CA MET A 191 -8.69 -1.73 -7.56
C MET A 191 -8.99 -2.39 -8.90
N LEU A 192 -10.05 -3.19 -8.94
CA LEU A 192 -10.61 -3.68 -10.20
C LEU A 192 -11.72 -2.75 -10.66
N THR A 193 -11.72 -2.46 -11.96
CA THR A 193 -12.80 -1.69 -12.58
C THR A 193 -14.01 -2.57 -12.85
N ASP A 194 -15.22 -2.01 -12.80
CA ASP A 194 -16.47 -2.68 -13.17
C ASP A 194 -16.61 -3.04 -14.67
N SER A 195 -15.55 -2.90 -15.47
CA SER A 195 -15.58 -3.27 -16.89
C SER A 195 -15.69 -4.77 -17.10
N THR A 196 -16.15 -5.20 -18.27
CA THR A 196 -16.16 -6.62 -18.64
C THR A 196 -15.28 -6.84 -19.90
N PRO A 197 -14.12 -7.53 -19.78
CA PRO A 197 -13.55 -8.09 -18.55
C PRO A 197 -13.00 -6.97 -17.61
N PRO A 198 -12.86 -7.23 -16.30
CA PRO A 198 -12.28 -6.27 -15.37
C PRO A 198 -10.85 -5.87 -15.75
N GLN A 199 -10.52 -4.59 -15.61
CA GLN A 199 -9.17 -4.06 -15.68
C GLN A 199 -8.64 -3.80 -14.28
N LEU A 200 -7.34 -3.95 -14.11
CA LEU A 200 -6.65 -3.55 -12.89
C LEU A 200 -6.31 -2.06 -12.98
N GLU A 201 -6.96 -1.24 -12.17
CA GLU A 201 -6.63 0.18 -12.02
C GLU A 201 -5.59 0.35 -10.91
N ILE A 202 -4.44 0.91 -11.27
CA ILE A 202 -3.41 1.33 -10.32
C ILE A 202 -3.62 2.80 -10.01
N GLN A 203 -3.84 3.11 -8.75
CA GLN A 203 -4.07 4.46 -8.25
C GLN A 203 -2.81 4.96 -7.55
N LEU A 204 -2.29 6.08 -8.02
CA LEU A 204 -1.02 6.64 -7.56
C LEU A 204 -1.27 8.04 -7.02
N TYR A 205 -0.89 8.25 -5.77
CA TYR A 205 -1.15 9.49 -5.08
C TYR A 205 0.16 10.25 -4.85
N LEU A 206 0.11 11.56 -5.04
CA LEU A 206 1.24 12.45 -4.79
C LEU A 206 0.75 13.80 -4.27
N ASN A 207 1.60 14.47 -3.51
CA ASN A 207 1.34 15.84 -3.08
C ASN A 207 1.72 16.84 -4.18
N ALA A 208 0.87 16.97 -5.21
CA ALA A 208 1.09 17.89 -6.32
C ALA A 208 -0.23 18.39 -6.95
N GLU A 209 -0.15 19.49 -7.69
CA GLU A 209 -1.28 20.04 -8.44
C GLU A 209 -1.76 19.10 -9.55
N GLU A 210 -3.05 19.18 -9.88
CA GLU A 210 -3.72 18.36 -10.90
C GLU A 210 -2.96 18.30 -12.23
N ALA A 211 -2.42 19.43 -12.69
CA ALA A 211 -1.65 19.49 -13.94
C ALA A 211 -0.40 18.59 -13.91
N ARG A 212 0.26 18.48 -12.74
CA ARG A 212 1.41 17.60 -12.55
C ARG A 212 0.98 16.14 -12.49
N CYS A 213 -0.14 15.83 -11.81
CA CYS A 213 -0.73 14.50 -11.76
C CYS A 213 -1.06 13.99 -13.17
N LEU A 214 -1.77 14.81 -13.97
CA LEU A 214 -2.12 14.51 -15.36
C LEU A 214 -0.89 14.30 -16.24
N ALA A 215 0.14 15.12 -16.09
CA ALA A 215 1.38 14.98 -16.85
C ALA A 215 2.09 13.65 -16.55
N LEU A 216 2.17 13.25 -15.28
CA LEU A 216 2.75 11.95 -14.88
C LEU A 216 1.91 10.78 -15.38
N GLN A 217 0.58 10.85 -15.26
CA GLN A 217 -0.33 9.83 -15.80
C GLN A 217 -0.13 9.63 -17.30
N GLN A 218 -0.07 10.73 -18.07
CA GLN A 218 0.19 10.66 -19.51
C GLN A 218 1.56 10.05 -19.82
N GLN A 219 2.59 10.41 -19.06
CA GLN A 219 3.92 9.84 -19.22
C GLN A 219 3.95 8.32 -18.96
N ILE A 220 3.29 7.86 -17.89
CA ILE A 220 3.17 6.43 -17.57
C ILE A 220 2.46 5.70 -18.70
N ASN A 221 1.28 6.18 -19.11
CA ASN A 221 0.47 5.55 -20.15
C ASN A 221 1.21 5.49 -21.50
N GLN A 222 1.97 6.53 -21.86
CA GLN A 222 2.81 6.53 -23.07
C GLN A 222 3.91 5.46 -23.00
N LYS A 223 4.59 5.33 -21.86
CA LYS A 223 5.65 4.32 -21.66
C LYS A 223 5.09 2.90 -21.67
N ILE A 224 3.96 2.65 -20.99
CA ILE A 224 3.28 1.35 -21.00
C ILE A 224 2.88 0.98 -22.43
N LYS A 225 2.22 1.89 -23.16
CA LYS A 225 1.80 1.63 -24.54
C LYS A 225 2.98 1.35 -25.47
N ALA A 226 4.07 2.12 -25.36
CA ALA A 226 5.28 1.88 -26.13
C ALA A 226 5.90 0.51 -25.82
N TYR A 227 5.93 0.12 -24.54
CA TYR A 227 6.40 -1.19 -24.11
C TYR A 227 5.54 -2.32 -24.67
N LEU A 228 4.21 -2.26 -24.51
CA LEU A 228 3.29 -3.29 -24.99
C LEU A 228 3.38 -3.49 -26.51
N LEU A 229 3.54 -2.41 -27.29
CA LEU A 229 3.78 -2.49 -28.73
C LEU A 229 5.10 -3.20 -29.04
N SER A 230 6.19 -2.84 -28.35
CA SER A 230 7.51 -3.45 -28.54
C SER A 230 7.55 -4.93 -28.15
N ALA A 231 6.75 -5.33 -27.16
CA ALA A 231 6.66 -6.69 -26.63
C ALA A 231 5.65 -7.57 -27.40
N ASN A 232 5.00 -7.03 -28.45
CA ASN A 232 3.90 -7.68 -29.16
C ASN A 232 2.84 -8.22 -28.17
N ALA A 233 2.35 -7.33 -27.32
CA ALA A 233 1.43 -7.62 -26.22
C ALA A 233 0.35 -6.52 -26.07
N ALA A 234 0.01 -5.81 -27.15
CA ALA A 234 -0.99 -4.74 -27.12
C ALA A 234 -2.37 -5.24 -26.70
N GLU A 235 -2.68 -6.52 -26.94
CA GLU A 235 -3.91 -7.16 -26.47
C GLU A 235 -3.95 -7.44 -24.95
N TYR A 236 -2.84 -7.22 -24.22
CA TYR A 236 -2.73 -7.37 -22.77
C TYR A 236 -2.72 -6.02 -22.03
N ASP A 237 -3.32 -5.00 -22.63
CA ASP A 237 -3.55 -3.69 -22.02
C ASP A 237 -4.74 -3.75 -21.04
N PHE A 238 -4.56 -4.51 -19.96
CA PHE A 238 -5.56 -4.70 -18.90
C PHE A 238 -5.28 -3.85 -17.67
N ILE A 239 -4.27 -2.98 -17.72
CA ILE A 239 -3.84 -2.15 -16.60
C ILE A 239 -4.12 -0.70 -16.94
N LYS A 240 -4.94 -0.06 -16.13
CA LYS A 240 -5.18 1.37 -16.16
C LYS A 240 -4.34 2.04 -15.08
N THR A 241 -3.86 3.24 -15.34
CA THR A 241 -3.19 4.05 -14.31
C THR A 241 -3.92 5.36 -14.13
N VAL A 242 -4.17 5.70 -12.86
CA VAL A 242 -4.75 6.95 -12.43
C VAL A 242 -3.79 7.61 -11.44
N VAL A 243 -3.52 8.90 -11.65
CA VAL A 243 -2.61 9.67 -10.81
C VAL A 243 -3.37 10.86 -10.23
N ARG A 244 -3.40 10.98 -8.90
CA ARG A 244 -4.24 11.95 -8.17
C ARG A 244 -3.45 12.71 -7.12
N ASN A 245 -4.03 13.81 -6.65
CA ASN A 245 -3.52 14.44 -5.43
C ASN A 245 -3.77 13.52 -4.23
N ILE A 246 -2.83 13.48 -3.28
CA ILE A 246 -2.94 12.68 -2.05
C ILE A 246 -4.20 12.97 -1.23
N LYS A 247 -4.75 14.18 -1.32
CA LYS A 247 -6.02 14.55 -0.67
C LYS A 247 -7.25 13.89 -1.28
N GLU A 248 -7.13 13.30 -2.46
CA GLU A 248 -8.23 12.51 -3.07
C GLU A 248 -8.19 11.03 -2.64
N HIS A 249 -7.32 10.68 -1.69
CA HIS A 249 -7.24 9.33 -1.15
C HIS A 249 -8.33 9.16 -0.09
N GLU A 250 -9.18 8.15 -0.28
CA GLU A 250 -10.29 7.83 0.61
C GLU A 250 -9.79 7.14 1.89
N ALA A 251 -10.60 7.17 2.94
CA ALA A 251 -10.40 6.42 4.16
C ALA A 251 -10.16 4.92 3.87
N TRP A 252 -9.35 4.26 4.71
CA TRP A 252 -9.09 2.82 4.60
C TRP A 252 -10.26 1.99 5.13
N LEU A 253 -10.95 2.51 6.14
CA LEU A 253 -12.17 1.97 6.73
C LEU A 253 -13.25 3.05 6.61
N PRO A 254 -13.80 3.30 5.42
CA PRO A 254 -14.86 4.29 5.27
C PRO A 254 -16.03 3.92 6.20
N GLU A 255 -16.63 4.91 6.88
CA GLU A 255 -17.87 4.71 7.64
C GLU A 255 -18.87 3.98 6.71
N GLU A 256 -19.43 2.86 7.17
CA GLU A 256 -20.39 2.07 6.39
C GLU A 256 -21.50 2.99 5.83
N ALA A 257 -21.51 3.20 4.50
CA ALA A 257 -22.50 4.03 3.80
C ALA A 257 -23.87 3.36 3.66
#